data_AF-W9VA83-F1
#
_entry.id   AF-W9VA83-F1
#
_cell.length_a   1.000
_cell.length_b   1.000
_cell.length_c   1.000
_cell.angle_alpha   90.00
_cell.angle_beta   90.00
_cell.angle_gamma   90.00
#
_symmetry.space_group_name_H-M   'P 1'
#
loop_
_entity.id
_entity.type
_entity.pdbx_description
1 polymer ?
#
loop_
_entity_poly.entity_id
_entity_poly.type
_entity_poly.pdbx_seq_one_letter_code
_entity_poly.pdbx_strand_id
1 'polypeptide(L)' 'MNDHRVANPHEYKEIATMNDARIQLTDEERTPCEVWTRVMGYHRPVSAFNTGKRAEHADRCYFNESPKGSVQRREQLAAA' A
#
# COMPACT_ATOMS: atom_id res chain seq x y z
N MET A 1 -14.60 -10.33 -45.50
CA MET A 1 -13.14 -10.26 -45.27
C MET A 1 -12.89 -9.09 -44.36
N ASN A 2 -12.86 -9.33 -43.05
CA ASN A 2 -12.59 -8.29 -42.08
C ASN A 2 -11.14 -7.82 -42.29
N ASP A 3 -11.02 -6.56 -42.71
CA ASP A 3 -9.78 -5.82 -42.81
C ASP A 3 -9.16 -5.73 -41.40
N HIS A 4 -8.34 -6.72 -41.07
CA HIS A 4 -7.46 -6.68 -39.91
C HIS A 4 -6.41 -5.61 -40.18
N ARG A 5 -6.78 -4.34 -39.95
CA ARG A 5 -5.81 -3.27 -39.71
C ARG A 5 -4.94 -3.70 -38.54
N VAL A 6 -3.78 -4.25 -38.87
CA VAL A 6 -2.71 -4.53 -37.92
C VAL A 6 -2.35 -3.19 -37.29
N ALA A 7 -2.75 -2.98 -36.04
CA ALA A 7 -2.41 -1.78 -35.29
C ALA A 7 -0.88 -1.59 -35.37
N ASN A 8 -0.47 -0.44 -35.92
CA ASN A 8 0.93 -0.13 -36.13
C ASN A 8 1.65 -0.16 -34.77
N PRO A 9 2.73 -0.94 -34.61
CA PRO A 9 3.42 -1.05 -33.34
C PRO A 9 4.03 0.25 -32.81
N HIS A 10 4.17 1.29 -33.62
CA HIS A 10 4.64 2.59 -33.15
C HIS A 10 3.54 3.44 -32.51
N GLU A 11 2.27 3.18 -32.82
CA GLU A 11 1.13 3.98 -32.35
C GLU A 11 0.84 3.77 -30.86
N TYR A 12 1.19 2.60 -30.31
CA TYR A 12 0.99 2.29 -28.89
C TYR A 12 2.06 2.90 -27.96
N LYS A 13 3.19 3.38 -28.48
CA LYS A 13 4.28 3.93 -27.65
C LYS A 13 4.11 5.42 -27.36
N GLU A 14 3.49 6.18 -28.26
CA GLU A 14 3.23 7.61 -28.04
C GLU A 14 2.15 7.85 -26.97
N ILE A 15 1.08 7.05 -26.96
CA ILE A 15 -0.02 7.19 -25.98
C ILE A 15 0.39 6.88 -24.53
N ALA A 16 1.41 6.05 -24.33
CA ALA A 16 1.87 5.67 -22.98
C ALA A 16 2.74 6.76 -22.33
N THR A 17 3.27 7.70 -23.11
CA THR A 17 4.29 8.65 -22.65
C THR A 17 3.70 10.01 -22.22
N MET A 18 2.42 10.29 -22.51
CA MET A 18 1.82 11.62 -22.27
C MET A 18 1.17 11.83 -20.88
N ASN A 19 1.08 10.80 -20.02
CA ASN A 19 0.30 10.87 -18.77
C ASN A 19 1.11 10.59 -17.49
N ASP A 20 2.43 10.79 -17.50
CA ASP A 20 3.26 10.73 -16.28
C ASP A 20 3.29 12.07 -15.50
N ALA A 21 2.37 12.98 -15.80
CA ALA A 21 2.10 14.14 -14.95
C ALA A 21 1.50 13.63 -13.64
N ARG A 22 2.34 13.46 -12.61
CA ARG A 22 1.91 13.09 -11.25
C ARG A 22 0.80 14.03 -10.79
N ILE A 23 -0.44 13.54 -10.77
CA ILE A 23 -1.59 14.28 -10.24
C ILE A 23 -1.37 14.44 -8.73
N GLN A 24 -0.96 15.64 -8.32
CA GLN A 24 -0.81 16.02 -6.92
C GLN A 24 -2.08 16.76 -6.49
N LEU A 25 -2.89 16.14 -5.63
CA LEU A 25 -4.07 16.78 -5.03
C LEU A 25 -3.65 17.67 -3.87
N THR A 26 -4.22 18.87 -3.77
CA THR A 26 -4.11 19.71 -2.56
C THR A 26 -4.87 19.05 -1.40
N ASP A 27 -4.71 19.55 -0.18
CA ASP A 27 -5.38 18.96 1.00
C ASP A 27 -6.90 19.17 0.93
N GLU A 28 -7.33 20.32 0.38
CA GLU A 28 -8.74 20.69 0.22
C GLU A 28 -9.47 19.85 -0.82
N GLU A 29 -8.76 19.30 -1.80
CA GLU A 29 -9.30 18.43 -2.83
C GLU A 29 -9.45 16.97 -2.36
N ARG A 30 -8.91 16.62 -1.18
CA ARG A 30 -8.92 15.25 -0.65
C ARG A 30 -10.18 14.99 0.18
N THR A 31 -10.70 13.77 0.05
CA THR A 31 -11.73 13.25 0.95
C THR A 31 -11.07 12.51 2.11
N PRO A 32 -11.44 12.78 3.38
CA PRO A 32 -10.90 12.05 4.51
C PRO A 32 -11.34 10.58 4.46
N CYS A 33 -10.39 9.67 4.62
CA CYS A 33 -10.65 8.23 4.69
C CYS A 33 -10.84 7.80 6.14
N GLU A 34 -11.94 7.11 6.43
CA GLU A 34 -12.11 6.49 7.74
C GLU A 34 -11.36 5.15 7.82
N VAL A 35 -10.54 4.99 8.86
CA VAL A 35 -9.80 3.75 9.11
C VAL A 35 -10.59 2.86 10.05
N TRP A 36 -10.77 1.61 9.67
CA TRP A 36 -11.50 0.60 10.45
C TRP A 36 -10.56 -0.53 10.85
N THR A 37 -10.69 -1.02 12.08
CA THR A 37 -9.87 -2.12 12.60
C THR A 37 -10.71 -3.11 13.39
N ARG A 38 -10.19 -4.33 13.55
CA ARG A 38 -10.88 -5.38 14.30
C ARG A 38 -10.69 -5.19 15.81
N VAL A 39 -11.80 -5.23 16.54
CA VAL A 39 -11.88 -5.23 17.99
C VAL A 39 -12.71 -6.44 18.41
N MET A 40 -12.10 -7.40 19.10
CA MET A 40 -12.80 -8.59 19.61
C MET A 40 -13.71 -9.30 18.56
N GLY A 41 -13.33 -9.27 17.28
CA GLY A 41 -14.03 -9.95 16.19
C GLY A 41 -14.88 -9.07 15.28
N TYR A 42 -15.23 -7.83 15.66
CA TYR A 42 -15.99 -6.90 14.80
C TYR A 42 -15.15 -5.72 14.32
N HIS A 43 -15.55 -5.08 13.22
CA HIS A 43 -14.91 -3.87 12.73
C HIS A 43 -15.47 -2.63 13.43
N ARG A 44 -14.59 -1.75 13.88
CA ARG A 44 -14.92 -0.48 14.50
C ARG A 44 -14.04 0.62 13.90
N PRO A 45 -14.56 1.83 13.67
CA PRO A 45 -13.73 2.91 13.19
C PRO A 45 -12.77 3.36 14.29
N VAL A 46 -11.52 3.63 13.91
CA VAL A 46 -10.47 4.09 14.82
C VAL A 46 -10.82 5.47 15.40
N SER A 47 -11.54 6.30 14.65
CA SER A 47 -12.08 7.60 15.08
C SER A 47 -12.93 7.50 16.35
N ALA A 48 -13.62 6.38 16.56
CA ALA A 48 -14.50 6.15 17.70
C ALA A 48 -13.77 5.61 18.95
N PHE A 49 -12.44 5.55 18.98
CA PHE A 49 -11.69 4.99 20.11
C PHE A 49 -11.58 5.99 21.27
N ASN A 50 -11.87 5.51 22.49
CA ASN A 50 -11.57 6.25 23.71
C ASN A 50 -10.07 6.25 24.02
N THR A 51 -9.63 7.04 25.01
CA THR A 51 -8.20 7.17 25.36
C THR A 51 -7.52 5.84 25.68
N GLY A 52 -8.19 4.96 26.45
CA GLY A 52 -7.63 3.65 26.79
C GLY A 52 -7.49 2.74 25.57
N LYS A 53 -8.48 2.74 24.67
CA LYS A 53 -8.45 1.95 23.45
C LYS A 53 -7.39 2.45 22.47
N ARG A 54 -7.16 3.77 22.41
CA ARG A 54 -6.08 4.37 21.62
C ARG A 54 -4.70 3.91 22.12
N ALA A 55 -4.49 3.87 23.44
CA ALA A 55 -3.25 3.39 24.04
C ALA A 55 -3.01 1.90 23.71
N GLU A 56 -4.01 1.04 23.98
CA GLU A 56 -3.89 -0.38 23.64
C GLU A 56 -3.66 -0.62 22.14
N HIS A 57 -4.30 0.17 21.27
CA HIS A 57 -4.09 0.06 19.83
C HIS A 57 -2.67 0.47 19.41
N ALA A 58 -2.08 1.48 20.07
CA ALA A 58 -0.71 1.93 19.80
C ALA A 58 0.34 0.89 20.21
N ASP A 59 0.06 0.09 21.24
CA ASP A 59 0.94 -0.97 21.73
C ASP A 59 0.89 -2.26 20.88
N ARG A 60 0.05 -2.31 19.83
CA ARG A 60 -0.07 -3.49 18.97
C ARG A 60 1.16 -3.67 18.07
N CYS A 61 1.73 -4.86 18.09
CA CYS A 61 2.76 -5.27 17.13
C CYS A 61 2.14 -5.77 15.82
N TYR A 62 2.54 -5.15 14.71
CA TYR A 62 2.14 -5.60 13.37
C TYR A 62 3.10 -6.64 12.83
N PHE A 63 2.58 -7.53 11.98
CA PHE A 63 3.42 -8.43 11.20
C PHE A 63 4.37 -7.61 10.31
N ASN A 64 5.61 -8.06 10.20
CA ASN A 64 6.61 -7.50 9.32
C ASN A 64 7.25 -8.65 8.53
N GLU A 65 7.18 -8.57 7.20
CA GLU A 65 7.72 -9.59 6.29
C GLU A 65 9.25 -9.72 6.38
N SER A 66 9.94 -8.63 6.72
CA SER A 66 11.38 -8.58 6.97
C SER A 66 11.63 -8.23 8.44
N PRO A 67 11.45 -9.19 9.37
CA PRO A 67 11.70 -8.93 10.77
C PRO A 67 13.16 -8.54 10.95
N LYS A 68 13.45 -7.53 11.78
CA LYS A 68 14.79 -6.95 11.95
C LYS A 68 15.90 -7.95 12.35
N GLY A 69 15.57 -9.21 12.65
CA GLY A 69 16.50 -10.31 12.91
C GLY A 69 16.70 -11.31 11.75
N SER A 70 16.08 -11.14 10.58
CA SER A 70 16.21 -12.10 9.46
C SER A 70 17.52 -11.97 8.67
N VAL A 71 18.13 -10.78 8.62
CA VAL A 71 19.36 -10.52 7.86
C VAL A 71 20.60 -11.16 8.53
N GLN A 72 20.58 -11.38 9.85
CA GLN A 72 21.74 -11.87 10.60
C GLN A 72 21.98 -13.38 10.56
N ARG A 73 21.04 -14.18 10.04
CA ARG A 73 21.16 -15.65 10.04
C ARG A 73 21.90 -16.23 8.82
N ARG A 74 22.02 -15.49 7.72
CA ARG A 74 22.68 -15.99 6.49
C ARG A 74 24.21 -15.88 6.53
N GLU A 75 24.77 -14.93 7.26
CA GLU A 75 26.23 -14.74 7.34
C GLU A 75 26.91 -15.71 8.32
N GLN A 76 26.18 -16.28 9.29
CA GLN A 76 26.75 -17.17 10.31
C GLN A 76 26.86 -18.65 9.88
N LEU A 77 26.24 -19.06 8.76
CA LEU A 77 26.31 -20.44 8.26
C LEU A 77 27.39 -20.68 7.19
N ALA A 78 28.09 -19.63 6.75
CA ALA A 78 29.20 -19.74 5.80
C ALA A 78 30.59 -19.75 6.47
N ALA A 79 30.63 -19.69 7.81
CA ALA A 79 31.86 -19.61 8.61
C ALA A 79 32.05 -20.81 9.56
N ALA A 80 31.41 -21.95 9.27
CA ALA A 80 31.57 -23.21 10.00
C ALA A 80 32.08 -24.32 9.07
#